data_AF-A0A6A5QZX4-F1
#
_entry.id   AF-A0A6A5QZX4-F1
#
_cell.length_a   1.000
_cell.length_b   1.000
_cell.length_c   1.000
_cell.angle_alpha   90.00
_cell.angle_beta   90.00
_cell.angle_gamma   90.00
#
_symmetry.space_group_name_H-M   'P 1'
#
loop_
_entity.id
_entity.type
_entity.pdbx_description
1 polymer ?
#
loop_
_entity_poly.entity_id
_entity_poly.type
_entity_poly.pdbx_seq_one_letter_code
_entity_poly.pdbx_strand_id
1 'polypeptide(L)'
;MRLTPSMSSLSLSAISLYVLAFSGLTFAAPISQNSKVLLPRADCEYGERLTLADYVAYLKKYYPATDHYLLYTAGSEAQATNFQGLNAGYYKYSDFYDASISDHFLEQWPEVDGCFRPEDAEAASVAIATVATSEVLVFGGVEYQTKGPNSFFTTKELPVLKDNINNGQLNKITHMVRDATRPEDVLATEDAAGTITFAAGHTNTETNASGTFGDCSTTLDPPTCDIPSG
;
A
#
# COMPACT_ATOMS: atom_id res chain seq x y z
N MET A 1 -62.16 -22.12 -61.44
CA MET A 1 -63.24 -21.49 -60.65
C MET A 1 -62.58 -20.65 -59.58
N ARG A 2 -62.63 -19.31 -59.71
CA ARG A 2 -62.24 -18.35 -58.65
C ARG A 2 -63.39 -18.22 -57.68
N LEU A 3 -63.13 -18.26 -56.37
CA LEU A 3 -63.90 -17.56 -55.33
C LEU A 3 -63.00 -17.41 -54.10
N THR A 4 -62.54 -16.19 -53.83
CA THR A 4 -62.26 -15.67 -52.48
C THR A 4 -63.48 -14.84 -52.08
N PRO A 5 -63.97 -14.96 -50.83
CA PRO A 5 -63.67 -13.96 -49.78
C PRO A 5 -63.56 -14.68 -48.39
N SER A 6 -63.38 -14.10 -47.20
CA SER A 6 -63.58 -12.78 -46.62
C SER A 6 -62.77 -12.74 -45.31
N MET A 7 -62.31 -11.56 -44.93
CA MET A 7 -61.73 -11.23 -43.62
C MET A 7 -62.70 -11.54 -42.46
N SER A 8 -62.17 -11.81 -41.26
CA SER A 8 -62.40 -11.00 -40.05
C SER A 8 -61.65 -11.55 -38.82
N SER A 9 -61.07 -10.60 -38.10
CA SER A 9 -60.30 -10.66 -36.86
C SER A 9 -61.14 -10.93 -35.60
N LEU A 10 -60.51 -11.56 -34.59
CA LEU A 10 -60.52 -11.24 -33.14
C LEU A 10 -60.29 -12.55 -32.34
N SER A 11 -59.12 -12.68 -31.73
CA SER A 11 -58.90 -12.41 -30.29
C SER A 11 -59.47 -13.52 -29.39
N LEU A 12 -58.61 -14.44 -28.98
CA LEU A 12 -58.70 -15.10 -27.68
C LEU A 12 -57.29 -15.44 -27.17
N SER A 13 -56.75 -14.48 -26.44
CA SER A 13 -56.20 -14.60 -25.09
C SER A 13 -55.70 -15.97 -24.60
N ALA A 14 -54.53 -15.89 -23.94
CA ALA A 14 -53.82 -16.89 -23.16
C ALA A 14 -53.01 -17.89 -24.01
N ILE A 15 -51.71 -18.06 -23.82
CA ILE A 15 -51.10 -18.43 -22.55
C ILE A 15 -49.70 -17.81 -22.44
N SER A 16 -49.49 -17.21 -21.28
CA SER A 16 -48.26 -16.79 -20.63
C SER A 16 -47.03 -17.66 -20.93
N LEU A 17 -46.04 -17.09 -21.62
CA LEU A 17 -44.64 -17.48 -21.50
C LEU A 17 -43.82 -16.24 -21.14
N TYR A 18 -43.98 -15.83 -19.88
CA TYR A 18 -42.90 -15.22 -19.14
C TYR A 18 -41.83 -16.30 -18.97
N VAL A 19 -40.60 -16.02 -19.42
CA VAL A 19 -39.33 -16.33 -18.74
C VAL A 19 -38.20 -16.08 -19.74
N LEU A 20 -37.19 -15.34 -19.27
CA LEU A 20 -35.87 -15.13 -19.86
C LEU A 20 -35.79 -14.20 -21.08
N ALA A 21 -35.82 -12.89 -20.85
CA ALA A 21 -34.84 -11.98 -21.46
C ALA A 21 -34.84 -10.60 -20.77
N PHE A 22 -33.64 -10.13 -20.41
CA PHE A 22 -33.31 -8.77 -19.99
C PHE A 22 -33.73 -8.32 -18.58
N SER A 23 -33.22 -9.04 -17.57
CA SER A 23 -32.74 -8.38 -16.36
C SER A 23 -31.44 -7.63 -16.70
N GLY A 24 -31.57 -6.48 -17.36
CA GLY A 24 -30.53 -5.45 -17.36
C GLY A 24 -30.47 -4.80 -15.98
N LEU A 25 -30.12 -5.59 -14.95
CA LEU A 25 -29.62 -5.03 -13.72
C LEU A 25 -28.15 -4.72 -13.98
N THR A 26 -27.90 -3.53 -14.52
CA THR A 26 -26.70 -2.80 -14.13
C THR A 26 -26.77 -2.67 -12.62
N PHE A 27 -26.17 -3.63 -11.91
CA PHE A 27 -25.58 -3.29 -10.63
C PHE A 27 -24.49 -2.29 -10.99
N ALA A 28 -24.83 -0.99 -10.92
CA ALA A 28 -23.90 -0.09 -10.31
C ALA A 28 -23.61 -0.71 -8.95
N ALA A 29 -22.53 -1.49 -8.87
CA ALA A 29 -21.96 -1.80 -7.59
C ALA A 29 -21.85 -0.43 -6.91
N PRO A 30 -22.43 -0.24 -5.70
CA PRO A 30 -22.13 0.96 -4.96
C PRO A 30 -20.61 1.05 -4.97
N ILE A 31 -20.08 2.18 -5.46
CA ILE A 31 -18.70 2.54 -5.18
C ILE A 31 -18.60 2.34 -3.69
N SER A 32 -17.83 1.32 -3.30
CA SER A 32 -17.65 0.98 -1.91
C SER A 32 -17.13 2.26 -1.27
N GLN A 33 -17.98 2.90 -0.47
CA GLN A 33 -17.59 3.96 0.47
C GLN A 33 -16.78 3.36 1.62
N ASN A 34 -15.96 2.34 1.34
CA ASN A 34 -14.76 2.06 2.10
C ASN A 34 -13.63 2.95 1.56
N SER A 35 -13.91 4.23 1.27
CA SER A 35 -13.01 5.21 1.82
C SER A 35 -12.99 4.90 3.30
N LYS A 36 -11.92 4.27 3.79
CA LYS A 36 -11.53 4.46 5.17
C LYS A 36 -11.41 5.97 5.30
N VAL A 37 -12.52 6.59 5.71
CA VAL A 37 -12.51 7.97 6.16
C VAL A 37 -11.58 7.89 7.34
N LEU A 38 -10.34 8.33 7.13
CA LEU A 38 -9.48 8.73 8.21
C LEU A 38 -10.39 9.54 9.12
N LEU A 39 -10.66 9.03 10.33
CA LEU A 39 -11.42 9.79 11.30
C LEU A 39 -10.75 11.16 11.33
N PRO A 40 -11.49 12.27 11.08
CA PRO A 40 -10.88 13.59 11.16
C PRO A 40 -10.32 13.69 12.56
N ARG A 41 -8.99 13.60 12.68
CA ARG A 41 -8.29 13.85 13.92
C ARG A 41 -8.73 15.24 14.34
N ALA A 42 -9.13 15.39 15.61
CA ALA A 42 -9.57 16.68 16.11
C ALA A 42 -8.52 17.74 15.72
N ASP A 43 -8.95 18.92 15.26
CA ASP A 43 -8.10 20.04 14.81
C ASP A 43 -7.19 20.62 15.91
N CYS A 44 -6.97 19.89 17.02
CA CYS A 44 -6.13 20.31 18.11
C CYS A 44 -4.93 19.37 18.28
N GLU A 45 -3.76 20.00 18.31
CA GLU A 45 -2.49 19.36 18.56
C GLU A 45 -1.97 19.77 19.94
N TYR A 46 -1.22 18.90 20.61
CA TYR A 46 -0.49 19.23 21.85
C TYR A 46 0.97 18.80 21.79
N GLY A 47 1.83 19.48 22.56
CA GLY A 47 3.24 19.14 22.66
C GLY A 47 4.03 19.37 21.37
N GLU A 48 5.22 18.79 21.31
CA GLU A 48 6.10 18.89 20.14
C GLU A 48 5.77 17.81 19.09
N ARG A 49 6.11 18.08 17.84
CA ARG A 49 6.01 17.10 16.75
C ARG A 49 6.86 15.85 17.04
N LEU A 50 6.33 14.68 16.71
CA LEU A 50 7.06 13.42 16.82
C LEU A 50 8.27 13.40 15.89
N THR A 51 9.41 12.97 16.43
CA THR A 51 10.68 12.93 15.71
C THR A 51 11.03 11.53 15.24
N LEU A 52 12.00 11.41 14.33
CA LEU A 52 12.58 10.12 13.94
C LEU A 52 13.03 9.29 15.17
N ALA A 53 13.63 9.94 16.18
CA ALA A 53 14.08 9.25 17.38
C ALA A 53 12.91 8.67 18.21
N ASP A 54 11.78 9.41 18.27
CA ASP A 54 10.56 8.93 18.93
C ASP A 54 10.03 7.67 18.23
N TYR A 55 9.93 7.69 16.91
CA TYR A 55 9.47 6.54 16.13
C TYR A 55 10.44 5.35 16.21
N VAL A 56 11.75 5.56 16.17
CA VAL A 56 12.75 4.49 16.35
C VAL A 56 12.61 3.83 17.73
N ALA A 57 12.44 4.62 18.79
CA ALA A 57 12.23 4.10 20.13
C ALA A 57 10.90 3.33 20.24
N TYR A 58 9.84 3.85 19.64
CA TYR A 58 8.52 3.23 19.56
C TYR A 58 8.56 1.87 18.86
N LEU A 59 9.14 1.80 17.66
CA LEU A 59 9.27 0.56 16.90
C LEU A 59 10.07 -0.50 17.66
N LYS A 60 11.21 -0.12 18.26
CA LYS A 60 12.01 -1.05 19.07
C LYS A 60 11.29 -1.58 20.30
N LYS A 61 10.36 -0.80 20.87
CA LYS A 61 9.61 -1.17 22.07
C LYS A 61 8.45 -2.11 21.75
N TYR A 62 7.66 -1.82 20.72
CA TYR A 62 6.39 -2.51 20.45
C TYR A 62 6.41 -3.44 19.25
N TYR A 63 7.34 -3.26 18.31
CA TYR A 63 7.46 -4.05 17.09
C TYR A 63 8.87 -4.63 16.96
N PRO A 64 9.29 -5.53 17.87
CA PRO A 64 10.66 -6.03 17.90
C PRO A 64 11.01 -6.98 16.73
N ALA A 65 10.02 -7.45 15.96
CA ALA A 65 10.19 -8.29 14.77
C ALA A 65 10.63 -7.47 13.56
N THR A 66 11.79 -6.81 13.68
CA THR A 66 12.34 -5.87 12.70
C THR A 66 12.81 -6.53 11.39
N ASP A 67 12.76 -7.86 11.31
CA ASP A 67 13.01 -8.68 10.11
C ASP A 67 11.74 -9.02 9.32
N HIS A 68 10.57 -8.53 9.77
CA HIS A 68 9.27 -8.76 9.11
C HIS A 68 8.62 -7.44 8.67
N TYR A 69 9.45 -6.48 8.26
CA TYR A 69 8.96 -5.17 7.83
C TYR A 69 8.71 -5.13 6.33
N LEU A 70 7.59 -4.51 5.97
CA LEU A 70 7.14 -4.27 4.61
C LEU A 70 7.22 -2.78 4.30
N LEU A 71 7.89 -2.46 3.20
CA LEU A 71 7.81 -1.15 2.56
C LEU A 71 7.06 -1.27 1.23
N TYR A 72 6.46 -0.19 0.79
CA TYR A 72 5.78 -0.14 -0.49
C TYR A 72 5.92 1.24 -1.12
N THR A 73 6.00 1.27 -2.43
CA THR A 73 6.08 2.51 -3.22
C THR A 73 5.23 2.39 -4.48
N ALA A 74 5.08 3.49 -5.22
CA ALA A 74 4.40 3.54 -6.52
C ALA A 74 2.98 2.93 -6.48
N GLY A 75 2.18 3.32 -5.49
CA GLY A 75 0.80 2.86 -5.30
C GLY A 75 0.65 1.38 -4.94
N SER A 76 1.69 0.75 -4.40
CA SER A 76 1.68 -0.69 -4.08
C SER A 76 1.18 -1.03 -2.67
N GLU A 77 0.51 -0.09 -1.99
CA GLU A 77 -0.04 -0.31 -0.63
C GLU A 77 -1.01 -1.50 -0.59
N ALA A 78 -1.89 -1.62 -1.59
CA ALA A 78 -2.85 -2.72 -1.66
C ALA A 78 -2.15 -4.08 -1.79
N GLN A 79 -1.00 -4.14 -2.48
CA GLN A 79 -0.21 -5.37 -2.57
C GLN A 79 0.38 -5.76 -1.22
N ALA A 80 1.00 -4.80 -0.51
CA ALA A 80 1.55 -5.02 0.82
C ALA A 80 0.46 -5.43 1.83
N THR A 81 -0.73 -4.82 1.74
CA THR A 81 -1.89 -5.16 2.58
C THR A 81 -2.38 -6.59 2.32
N ASN A 82 -2.49 -6.99 1.05
CA ASN A 82 -2.89 -8.34 0.69
C ASN A 82 -1.87 -9.39 1.15
N PHE A 83 -0.58 -9.12 0.97
CA PHE A 83 0.50 -9.98 1.45
C PHE A 83 0.43 -10.15 2.97
N GLN A 84 0.33 -9.05 3.72
CA GLN A 84 0.25 -9.08 5.18
C GLN A 84 -0.97 -9.88 5.66
N GLY A 85 -2.13 -9.74 5.01
CA GLY A 85 -3.34 -10.48 5.35
C GLY A 85 -3.22 -12.01 5.22
N LEU A 86 -2.23 -12.48 4.44
CA LEU A 86 -1.92 -13.91 4.26
C LEU A 86 -0.69 -14.36 5.05
N ASN A 87 0.14 -13.42 5.52
CA ASN A 87 1.41 -13.68 6.19
C ASN A 87 1.45 -12.92 7.53
N ALA A 88 0.88 -13.55 8.56
CA ALA A 88 0.85 -12.99 9.91
C ALA A 88 2.27 -12.74 10.43
N GLY A 89 2.43 -11.65 11.19
CA GLY A 89 3.73 -11.24 11.76
C GLY A 89 4.52 -10.28 10.87
N TYR A 90 4.07 -10.01 9.65
CA TYR A 90 4.58 -8.89 8.86
C TYR A 90 3.88 -7.59 9.22
N TYR A 91 4.64 -6.49 9.18
CA TYR A 91 4.18 -5.15 9.54
C TYR A 91 4.54 -4.15 8.45
N LYS A 92 3.62 -3.25 8.12
CA LYS A 92 3.77 -2.15 7.16
C LYS A 92 3.52 -0.81 7.85
N TYR A 93 3.80 0.27 7.13
CA TYR A 93 3.67 1.65 7.61
C TYR A 93 2.40 1.93 8.46
N SER A 94 1.22 1.50 7.99
CA SER A 94 -0.05 1.74 8.68
C SER A 94 -0.16 1.06 10.06
N ASP A 95 0.57 -0.04 10.30
CA ASP A 95 0.54 -0.72 11.60
C ASP A 95 1.24 0.07 12.70
N PHE A 96 2.13 1.00 12.32
CA PHE A 96 2.93 1.78 13.26
C PHE A 96 2.35 3.17 13.49
N TYR A 97 1.82 3.80 12.45
CA TYR A 97 1.50 5.23 12.43
C TYR A 97 0.00 5.51 12.53
N ASP A 98 -0.86 4.68 11.95
CA ASP A 98 -2.30 4.92 11.96
C ASP A 98 -2.86 4.52 13.33
N ALA A 99 -3.20 5.50 14.18
CA ALA A 99 -3.78 5.29 15.50
C ALA A 99 -5.06 4.43 15.51
N SER A 100 -5.76 4.29 14.37
CA SER A 100 -6.96 3.43 14.24
C SER A 100 -6.62 1.98 13.89
N ILE A 101 -5.39 1.71 13.47
CA ILE A 101 -4.90 0.38 13.08
C ILE A 101 -3.86 -0.13 14.07
N SER A 102 -3.00 0.76 14.56
CA SER A 102 -1.87 0.44 15.42
C SER A 102 -2.32 0.08 16.83
N ASP A 103 -1.91 -1.09 17.30
CA ASP A 103 -2.22 -1.58 18.65
C ASP A 103 -1.57 -0.72 19.76
N HIS A 104 -0.48 -0.02 19.46
CA HIS A 104 0.37 0.62 20.46
C HIS A 104 0.54 2.14 20.30
N PHE A 105 0.01 2.74 19.23
CA PHE A 105 0.23 4.15 18.95
C PHE A 105 -0.30 5.03 20.08
N LEU A 106 -1.58 4.86 20.46
CA LEU A 106 -2.21 5.62 21.55
C LEU A 106 -1.72 5.19 22.94
N GLU A 107 -1.11 4.02 23.08
CA GLU A 107 -0.41 3.63 24.31
C GLU A 107 0.88 4.46 24.48
N GLN A 108 1.61 4.69 23.40
CA GLN A 108 2.85 5.45 23.41
C GLN A 108 2.61 6.97 23.42
N TRP A 109 1.64 7.44 22.65
CA TRP A 109 1.30 8.85 22.49
C TRP A 109 -0.21 9.03 22.67
N PRO A 110 -0.70 9.03 23.92
CA PRO A 110 -2.13 9.11 24.20
C PRO A 110 -2.72 10.46 23.79
N GLU A 111 -4.01 10.47 23.52
CA GLU A 111 -4.78 11.70 23.39
C GLU A 111 -4.84 12.46 24.72
N VAL A 112 -4.73 13.79 24.66
CA VAL A 112 -4.89 14.67 25.81
C VAL A 112 -5.98 15.67 25.49
N ASP A 113 -7.08 15.63 26.25
CA ASP A 113 -8.26 16.47 26.03
C ASP A 113 -8.83 16.39 24.59
N GLY A 114 -8.68 15.21 23.97
CA GLY A 114 -9.09 14.97 22.58
C GLY A 114 -8.11 15.49 21.53
N CYS A 115 -6.93 15.96 21.94
CA CYS A 115 -5.86 16.43 21.06
C CYS A 115 -4.77 15.38 20.89
N PHE A 116 -4.13 15.38 19.73
CA PHE A 116 -3.04 14.45 19.38
C PHE A 116 -1.69 15.17 19.39
N ARG A 117 -0.57 14.44 19.51
CA ARG A 117 0.73 15.04 19.20
C ARG A 117 0.84 15.24 17.69
N PRO A 118 1.45 16.33 17.19
CA PRO A 118 1.71 16.47 15.77
C PRO A 118 2.58 15.32 15.29
N GLU A 119 2.12 14.65 14.24
CA GLU A 119 2.79 13.47 13.68
C GLU A 119 3.72 13.84 12.52
N ASP A 120 4.62 12.91 12.18
CA ASP A 120 5.57 13.07 11.08
C ASP A 120 5.67 11.76 10.30
N ALA A 121 4.86 11.67 9.23
CA ALA A 121 4.77 10.51 8.36
C ALA A 121 6.11 10.15 7.69
N GLU A 122 6.89 11.16 7.31
CA GLU A 122 8.21 10.99 6.72
C GLU A 122 9.18 10.38 7.74
N ALA A 123 9.20 10.93 8.96
CA ALA A 123 10.03 10.42 10.04
C ALA A 123 9.65 8.98 10.43
N ALA A 124 8.35 8.67 10.46
CA ALA A 124 7.86 7.32 10.74
C ALA A 124 8.32 6.32 9.68
N SER A 125 8.20 6.66 8.39
CA SER A 125 8.66 5.81 7.28
C SER A 125 10.18 5.60 7.30
N VAL A 126 10.97 6.66 7.54
CA VAL A 126 12.42 6.54 7.73
C VAL A 126 12.79 5.71 8.97
N ALA A 127 11.98 5.74 10.04
CA ALA A 127 12.21 4.93 11.23
C ALA A 127 12.09 3.43 10.93
N ILE A 128 11.14 3.02 10.08
CA ILE A 128 10.97 1.63 9.64
C ILE A 128 12.25 1.17 8.93
N ALA A 129 12.74 1.95 7.95
CA ALA A 129 13.99 1.67 7.27
C ALA A 129 15.18 1.62 8.23
N THR A 130 15.21 2.51 9.23
CA THR A 130 16.28 2.62 10.24
C THR A 130 16.37 1.38 11.12
N VAL A 131 15.24 0.83 11.58
CA VAL A 131 15.25 -0.28 12.53
C VAL A 131 15.18 -1.65 11.86
N ALA A 132 14.88 -1.73 10.56
CA ALA A 132 14.82 -3.00 9.83
C ALA A 132 16.12 -3.81 9.97
N THR A 133 15.99 -5.12 10.16
CA THR A 133 17.13 -6.03 10.37
C THR A 133 17.00 -7.26 9.48
N SER A 134 18.10 -7.91 9.12
CA SER A 134 18.15 -9.15 8.33
C SER A 134 17.55 -9.02 6.92
N GLU A 135 16.26 -8.77 6.79
CA GLU A 135 15.55 -8.60 5.51
C GLU A 135 14.44 -7.55 5.64
N VAL A 136 14.21 -6.80 4.57
CA VAL A 136 13.04 -5.95 4.38
C VAL A 136 12.41 -6.30 3.04
N LEU A 137 11.09 -6.42 3.01
CA LEU A 137 10.35 -6.70 1.78
C LEU A 137 9.81 -5.41 1.19
N VAL A 138 10.02 -5.18 -0.10
CA VAL A 138 9.61 -3.97 -0.79
C VAL A 138 8.69 -4.29 -1.96
N PHE A 139 7.47 -3.73 -1.94
CA PHE A 139 6.51 -3.81 -3.03
C PHE A 139 6.62 -2.59 -3.96
N GLY A 140 6.63 -2.82 -5.27
CA GLY A 140 6.78 -1.77 -6.28
C GLY A 140 8.19 -1.17 -6.38
N GLY A 141 9.16 -1.73 -5.64
CA GLY A 141 10.52 -1.21 -5.53
C GLY A 141 11.25 -1.16 -6.87
N VAL A 142 11.54 -2.28 -7.52
CA VAL A 142 12.39 -2.32 -8.74
C VAL A 142 12.11 -1.23 -9.78
N GLU A 143 10.85 -0.87 -10.03
CA GLU A 143 10.50 0.17 -11.00
C GLU A 143 10.94 1.60 -10.59
N TYR A 144 11.25 1.86 -9.31
CA TYR A 144 11.73 3.16 -8.81
C TYR A 144 13.04 3.58 -9.49
N GLN A 145 13.93 2.64 -9.86
CA GLN A 145 15.25 2.97 -10.43
C GLN A 145 15.15 3.76 -11.74
N THR A 146 14.06 3.57 -12.47
CA THR A 146 13.85 4.20 -13.77
C THR A 146 12.71 5.20 -13.77
N LYS A 147 11.63 4.92 -13.04
CA LYS A 147 10.40 5.72 -13.08
C LYS A 147 10.18 6.58 -11.84
N GLY A 148 10.79 6.23 -10.71
CA GLY A 148 10.65 6.94 -9.44
C GLY A 148 11.96 7.44 -8.84
N PRO A 149 12.91 8.04 -9.60
CA PRO A 149 14.20 8.47 -9.06
C PRO A 149 14.05 9.53 -7.95
N ASN A 150 12.91 10.23 -7.93
CA ASN A 150 12.57 11.25 -6.94
C ASN A 150 11.55 10.76 -5.89
N SER A 151 11.15 9.48 -5.93
CA SER A 151 10.18 8.96 -4.95
C SER A 151 10.76 9.02 -3.53
N PHE A 152 9.89 9.13 -2.52
CA PHE A 152 10.27 9.13 -1.12
C PHE A 152 11.09 7.89 -0.76
N PHE A 153 10.67 6.73 -1.28
CA PHE A 153 11.44 5.49 -1.15
C PHE A 153 12.87 5.67 -1.65
N THR A 154 13.06 6.24 -2.85
CA THR A 154 14.40 6.42 -3.43
C THR A 154 15.25 7.43 -2.68
N THR A 155 14.66 8.55 -2.24
CA THR A 155 15.43 9.69 -1.70
C THR A 155 15.59 9.67 -0.18
N LYS A 156 14.73 8.96 0.55
CA LYS A 156 14.69 8.96 2.02
C LYS A 156 14.88 7.58 2.63
N GLU A 157 14.17 6.55 2.15
CA GLU A 157 14.22 5.21 2.76
C GLU A 157 15.41 4.37 2.26
N LEU A 158 15.63 4.34 0.94
CA LEU A 158 16.64 3.52 0.30
C LEU A 158 18.07 3.84 0.77
N PRO A 159 18.49 5.11 0.94
CA PRO A 159 19.81 5.42 1.49
C PRO A 159 20.01 4.82 2.89
N VAL A 160 18.99 4.90 3.74
CA VAL A 160 19.03 4.33 5.11
C VAL A 160 19.12 2.81 5.08
N LEU A 161 18.37 2.15 4.18
CA LEU A 161 18.46 0.70 4.00
C LEU A 161 19.86 0.28 3.55
N LYS A 162 20.48 1.01 2.62
CA LYS A 162 21.84 0.74 2.14
C LYS A 162 22.89 0.94 3.22
N ASP A 163 22.76 1.98 4.03
CA ASP A 163 23.62 2.18 5.20
C ASP A 163 23.48 1.04 6.21
N ASN A 164 22.25 0.55 6.43
CA ASN A 164 22.00 -0.62 7.28
C ASN A 164 22.62 -1.91 6.73
N ILE A 165 22.70 -2.06 5.40
CA ILE A 165 23.44 -3.18 4.79
C ILE A 165 24.94 -3.02 5.02
N ASN A 166 25.50 -1.84 4.77
CA ASN A 166 26.92 -1.56 4.99
C ASN A 166 27.35 -1.78 6.45
N ASN A 167 26.46 -1.50 7.40
CA ASN A 167 26.69 -1.68 8.83
C ASN A 167 26.39 -3.10 9.34
N GLY A 168 25.95 -4.01 8.47
CA GLY A 168 25.66 -5.41 8.80
C GLY A 168 24.38 -5.63 9.61
N GLN A 169 23.49 -4.62 9.68
CA GLN A 169 22.19 -4.73 10.32
C GLN A 169 21.16 -5.40 9.40
N LEU A 170 21.21 -5.07 8.10
CA LEU A 170 20.39 -5.64 7.05
C LEU A 170 21.26 -6.48 6.11
N ASN A 171 20.78 -7.63 5.62
CA ASN A 171 21.57 -8.42 4.66
C ASN A 171 21.36 -7.92 3.23
N LYS A 172 20.11 -7.59 2.89
CA LYS A 172 19.66 -7.22 1.55
C LYS A 172 18.29 -6.55 1.62
N ILE A 173 17.94 -5.85 0.56
CA ILE A 173 16.56 -5.43 0.28
C ILE A 173 15.95 -6.48 -0.66
N THR A 174 14.78 -7.01 -0.32
CA THR A 174 14.09 -8.00 -1.15
C THR A 174 12.89 -7.34 -1.83
N HIS A 175 12.94 -7.27 -3.16
CA HIS A 175 11.87 -6.73 -3.98
C HIS A 175 10.88 -7.83 -4.34
N MET A 176 9.61 -7.60 -4.06
CA MET A 176 8.55 -8.60 -4.26
C MET A 176 8.00 -8.56 -5.69
N VAL A 177 7.55 -9.73 -6.18
CA VAL A 177 6.75 -9.84 -7.40
C VAL A 177 5.44 -9.08 -7.21
N ARG A 178 4.89 -8.54 -8.30
CA ARG A 178 3.57 -7.92 -8.28
C ARG A 178 2.54 -8.89 -7.70
N ASP A 179 1.73 -8.42 -6.76
CA ASP A 179 0.66 -9.21 -6.14
C ASP A 179 1.18 -10.50 -5.46
N ALA A 180 2.46 -10.52 -5.04
CA ALA A 180 3.04 -11.60 -4.26
C ALA A 180 2.17 -11.93 -3.03
N THR A 181 2.02 -13.22 -2.76
CA THR A 181 1.22 -13.71 -1.62
C THR A 181 2.04 -14.52 -0.62
N ARG A 182 3.28 -14.88 -0.97
CA ARG A 182 4.17 -15.66 -0.12
C ARG A 182 5.57 -15.01 -0.06
N PRO A 183 6.31 -15.14 1.05
CA PRO A 183 7.63 -14.53 1.20
C PRO A 183 8.63 -14.95 0.11
N GLU A 184 8.48 -16.15 -0.46
CA GLU A 184 9.34 -16.65 -1.55
C GLU A 184 9.02 -16.09 -2.94
N ASP A 185 7.94 -15.31 -3.12
CA ASP A 185 7.57 -14.68 -4.39
C ASP A 185 8.44 -13.44 -4.65
N VAL A 186 9.75 -13.66 -4.73
CA VAL A 186 10.80 -12.64 -4.85
C VAL A 186 11.07 -12.31 -6.33
N LEU A 187 10.99 -11.03 -6.68
CA LEU A 187 11.36 -10.52 -7.99
C LEU A 187 12.88 -10.36 -8.11
N ALA A 188 13.47 -9.68 -7.14
CA ALA A 188 14.89 -9.35 -7.13
C ALA A 188 15.38 -9.03 -5.72
N THR A 189 16.70 -8.99 -5.54
CA THR A 189 17.34 -8.50 -4.31
C THR A 189 18.29 -7.36 -4.65
N GLU A 190 18.42 -6.39 -3.74
CA GLU A 190 19.34 -5.25 -3.89
C GLU A 190 20.33 -5.21 -2.72
N ASP A 191 21.61 -4.98 -3.06
CA ASP A 191 22.72 -4.83 -2.11
C ASP A 191 23.01 -3.37 -1.73
N ALA A 192 24.00 -3.16 -0.86
CA ALA A 192 24.40 -1.82 -0.42
C ALA A 192 24.90 -0.90 -1.55
N ALA A 193 25.44 -1.47 -2.64
CA ALA A 193 25.88 -0.72 -3.80
C ALA A 193 24.72 -0.35 -4.74
N GLY A 194 23.51 -0.86 -4.47
CA GLY A 194 22.35 -0.71 -5.33
C GLY A 194 22.32 -1.69 -6.50
N THR A 195 23.14 -2.75 -6.45
CA THR A 195 23.13 -3.80 -7.48
C THR A 195 21.87 -4.64 -7.31
N ILE A 196 20.99 -4.61 -8.32
CA ILE A 196 19.82 -5.48 -8.36
C ILE A 196 20.19 -6.82 -9.01
N THR A 197 19.90 -7.91 -8.30
CA THR A 197 20.01 -9.28 -8.80
C THR A 197 18.61 -9.90 -8.89
N PHE A 198 18.16 -10.19 -10.10
CA PHE A 198 16.83 -10.79 -10.34
C PHE A 198 16.82 -12.28 -9.99
N ALA A 199 15.71 -12.73 -9.43
CA ALA A 199 15.47 -14.15 -9.19
C ALA A 199 15.33 -14.93 -10.52
N ALA A 200 15.54 -16.25 -10.47
CA ALA A 200 15.47 -17.08 -11.66
C ALA A 200 14.10 -16.98 -12.34
N GLY A 201 14.09 -16.67 -13.64
CA GLY A 201 12.86 -16.47 -14.40
C GLY A 201 12.35 -15.03 -14.43
N HIS A 202 12.96 -14.13 -13.66
CA HIS A 202 12.60 -12.71 -13.62
C HIS A 202 13.58 -11.79 -14.36
N THR A 203 13.11 -10.62 -14.80
CA THR A 203 13.92 -9.63 -15.52
C THR A 203 13.63 -8.18 -15.12
N ASN A 204 14.51 -7.26 -15.51
CA ASN A 204 14.37 -5.82 -15.27
C ASN A 204 13.30 -5.12 -16.13
N THR A 205 12.59 -5.85 -16.98
CA THR A 205 11.48 -5.32 -17.79
C THR A 205 10.11 -5.57 -17.14
N GLU A 206 10.07 -6.33 -16.05
CA GLU A 206 8.83 -6.63 -15.34
C GLU A 206 8.32 -5.43 -14.56
N THR A 207 7.00 -5.33 -14.50
CA THR A 207 6.31 -4.34 -13.69
C THR A 207 5.87 -4.97 -12.37
N ASN A 208 6.22 -4.34 -11.26
CA ASN A 208 5.82 -4.76 -9.91
C ASN A 208 5.11 -3.67 -9.10
N ALA A 209 4.96 -2.47 -9.66
CA ALA A 209 4.13 -1.41 -9.10
C ALA A 209 2.67 -1.53 -9.58
N SER A 210 1.75 -1.04 -8.75
CA SER A 210 0.31 -0.96 -9.08
C SER A 210 -0.15 0.45 -9.48
N GLY A 211 0.63 1.49 -9.18
CA GLY A 211 0.23 2.89 -9.34
C GLY A 211 1.13 3.70 -10.28
N THR A 212 0.99 5.01 -10.18
CA THR A 212 1.80 6.01 -10.88
C THR A 212 3.03 6.40 -10.05
N PHE A 213 3.99 7.06 -10.71
CA PHE A 213 5.22 7.56 -10.10
C PHE A 213 5.28 9.08 -10.21
N GLY A 214 5.98 9.73 -9.29
CA GLY A 214 6.29 11.15 -9.36
C GLY A 214 5.13 12.05 -9.00
N ASP A 215 4.22 11.62 -8.12
CA ASP A 215 3.24 12.52 -7.53
C ASP A 215 3.94 13.42 -6.51
N CYS A 216 4.29 14.62 -6.93
CA CYS A 216 4.94 15.62 -6.08
C CYS A 216 3.92 16.62 -5.50
N SER A 217 2.61 16.37 -5.63
CA SER A 217 1.56 17.36 -5.29
C SER A 217 1.45 17.63 -3.79
N THR A 218 1.91 16.71 -2.95
CA THR A 218 1.78 16.76 -1.50
C THR A 218 3.11 17.01 -0.76
N THR A 219 4.24 17.10 -1.47
CA THR A 219 5.56 17.27 -0.87
C THR A 219 5.84 18.70 -0.40
N LEU A 220 6.43 18.84 0.78
CA LEU A 220 6.95 20.11 1.29
C LEU A 220 8.46 20.24 1.10
N ASP A 221 9.14 19.17 0.65
CA ASP A 221 10.59 19.10 0.42
C ASP A 221 10.93 18.66 -1.03
N PRO A 222 10.77 19.55 -2.03
CA PRO A 222 11.16 19.28 -3.40
C PRO A 222 12.66 18.95 -3.51
N PRO A 223 13.07 17.98 -4.36
CA PRO A 223 12.29 17.34 -5.42
C PRO A 223 11.61 16.02 -5.00
N THR A 224 11.47 15.71 -3.71
CA THR A 224 10.90 14.42 -3.25
C THR A 224 9.42 14.31 -3.64
N CYS A 225 9.01 13.18 -4.21
CA CYS A 225 7.65 12.89 -4.64
C CYS A 225 7.16 11.57 -4.01
N ASP A 226 5.89 11.20 -4.20
CA ASP A 226 5.31 9.96 -3.71
C ASP A 226 5.48 9.79 -2.19
N ILE A 227 5.26 10.87 -1.42
CA ILE A 227 5.40 10.84 0.04
C ILE A 227 4.37 9.87 0.66
N PRO A 228 4.70 9.20 1.77
CA PRO A 228 3.74 8.41 2.52
C PRO A 228 2.53 9.27 2.88
N SER A 229 1.35 8.92 2.38
CA SER A 229 0.11 9.59 2.75
C SER A 229 -0.36 9.08 4.12
N GLY A 230 -0.51 9.99 5.08
CA GLY A 230 -1.20 9.75 6.35
C GLY A 230 -2.71 9.92 6.24
#